data_AF-A0A7C1PW03-F1
#
_entry.id   AF-A0A7C1PW03-F1
#
_cell.length_a   1.000
_cell.length_b   1.000
_cell.length_c   1.000
_cell.angle_alpha   90.00
_cell.angle_beta   90.00
_cell.angle_gamma   90.00
#
_symmetry.space_group_name_H-M   'P 1'
#
loop_
_entity.id
_entity.type
_entity.pdbx_description
1 polymer ?
#
loop_
_entity_poly.entity_id
_entity_poly.type
_entity_poly.pdbx_seq_one_letter_code
_entity_poly.pdbx_strand_id
1 'polypeptide(L)'
;MLSTNVHDFHLADQLLKTVLEYTIKNGLKNVSKVEIELGSIIEHDEVIKSENLTYHFKLLAKKTIAKNAELKIKKIKGDEWKLVSIED
;
A
#
# COMPACT_ATOMS: atom_id res chain seq x y z
N MET A 1 -11.36 -14.74 -16.47
CA MET A 1 -10.98 -13.40 -16.02
C MET A 1 -11.18 -13.34 -14.52
N LEU A 2 -10.10 -13.44 -13.75
CA LEU A 2 -10.14 -13.09 -12.34
C LEU A 2 -10.03 -11.56 -12.29
N SER A 3 -10.98 -10.92 -11.62
CA SER A 3 -11.17 -9.47 -11.66
C SER A 3 -10.03 -8.73 -10.97
N THR A 4 -9.53 -7.68 -11.64
CA THR A 4 -8.68 -6.55 -11.20
C THR A 4 -8.60 -6.32 -9.69
N ASN A 5 -9.72 -6.46 -8.99
CA ASN A 5 -9.85 -6.31 -7.55
C ASN A 5 -8.91 -7.21 -6.72
N VAL A 6 -8.63 -8.44 -7.15
CA VAL A 6 -7.79 -9.38 -6.37
C VAL A 6 -6.31 -8.97 -6.38
N HIS A 7 -5.80 -8.49 -7.53
CA HIS A 7 -4.41 -8.06 -7.69
C HIS A 7 -4.11 -6.79 -6.90
N ASP A 8 -4.97 -5.77 -7.03
CA ASP A 8 -4.85 -4.55 -6.23
C ASP A 8 -4.96 -4.84 -4.72
N PHE A 9 -5.78 -5.81 -4.34
CA PHE A 9 -5.95 -6.23 -2.94
C PHE A 9 -4.71 -6.95 -2.41
N HIS A 10 -4.10 -7.83 -3.21
CA HIS A 10 -2.89 -8.54 -2.82
C HIS A 10 -1.74 -7.56 -2.52
N LEU A 11 -1.51 -6.59 -3.41
CA LEU A 11 -0.49 -5.57 -3.18
C LEU A 11 -0.81 -4.71 -1.94
N ALA A 12 -2.09 -4.37 -1.72
CA ALA A 12 -2.49 -3.62 -0.53
C ALA A 12 -2.19 -4.37 0.78
N ASP A 13 -2.40 -5.69 0.80
CA ASP A 13 -2.07 -6.54 1.94
C ASP A 13 -0.55 -6.61 2.19
N GLN A 14 0.24 -6.79 1.14
CA GLN A 14 1.71 -6.77 1.24
C GLN A 14 2.24 -5.42 1.74
N LEU A 15 1.69 -4.32 1.23
CA LEU A 15 2.03 -2.97 1.68
C LEU A 15 1.70 -2.79 3.16
N LEU A 16 0.48 -3.15 3.59
CA LEU A 16 0.08 -2.99 4.99
C LEU A 16 0.97 -3.83 5.91
N LYS A 17 1.29 -5.08 5.55
CA LYS A 17 2.22 -5.91 6.32
C LYS A 17 3.58 -5.24 6.47
N THR A 18 4.13 -4.71 5.37
CA THR A 18 5.41 -4.00 5.38
C THR A 18 5.38 -2.77 6.29
N VAL A 19 4.29 -1.99 6.26
CA VAL A 19 4.07 -0.84 7.15
C VAL A 19 4.04 -1.29 8.62
N LEU A 20 3.27 -2.34 8.93
CA LEU A 20 3.17 -2.84 10.30
C LEU A 20 4.51 -3.41 10.80
N GLU A 21 5.26 -4.13 9.98
CA GLU A 21 6.60 -4.59 10.34
C GLU A 21 7.55 -3.42 10.62
N TYR A 22 7.51 -2.37 9.81
CA TYR A 22 8.28 -1.15 10.06
C TYR A 22 7.90 -0.52 11.40
N THR A 23 6.60 -0.41 11.70
CA THR A 23 6.13 0.20 12.95
C THR A 23 6.57 -0.59 14.18
N ILE A 24 6.55 -1.93 14.11
CA ILE A 24 7.00 -2.80 15.20
C ILE A 24 8.50 -2.62 15.42
N LYS A 25 9.30 -2.58 14.35
CA LYS A 25 10.75 -2.37 14.42
C LYS A 25 11.14 -1.02 15.01
N ASN A 26 10.33 0.01 14.77
CA ASN A 26 10.60 1.39 15.20
C ASN A 26 9.81 1.83 16.43
N GLY A 27 8.98 0.96 17.02
CA GLY A 27 8.17 1.28 18.20
C GLY A 27 7.09 2.35 17.97
N LEU A 28 6.61 2.50 16.73
CA LEU A 28 5.58 3.49 16.40
C LEU A 28 4.23 3.09 17.00
N LYS A 29 3.51 4.07 17.56
CA LYS A 29 2.18 3.87 18.16
C LYS A 29 1.03 4.25 17.22
N ASN A 30 1.35 5.00 16.18
CA ASN A 30 0.43 5.50 15.18
C ASN A 30 1.13 5.58 13.82
N VAL A 31 0.35 5.62 12.76
CA VAL A 31 0.80 5.99 11.42
C VAL A 31 -0.17 7.01 10.86
N SER A 32 0.30 8.24 10.66
CA SER A 32 -0.46 9.33 10.05
C SER A 32 -0.36 9.34 8.53
N LYS A 33 0.79 8.89 7.98
CA LYS A 33 1.02 8.88 6.53
C LYS A 33 2.00 7.79 6.10
N VAL A 34 1.74 7.24 4.91
CA VAL A 34 2.58 6.27 4.21
C VAL A 34 2.82 6.78 2.81
N GLU A 35 4.09 6.93 2.41
CA GLU A 35 4.45 7.27 1.05
C GLU A 35 5.03 6.06 0.33
N ILE A 36 4.53 5.80 -0.87
CA ILE A 36 5.08 4.78 -1.77
C ILE A 36 5.37 5.35 -3.15
N GLU A 37 6.37 4.77 -3.80
CA GLU A 37 6.52 4.84 -5.24
C GLU A 37 5.89 3.61 -5.89
N LEU A 38 5.13 3.80 -6.96
CA LEU A 38 4.43 2.74 -7.68
C LEU A 38 4.69 2.85 -9.18
N GLY A 39 5.36 1.84 -9.73
CA GLY A 39 5.52 1.64 -11.17
C GLY A 39 4.23 1.19 -11.86
N SER A 40 4.38 0.78 -13.11
CA SER A 40 3.36 0.10 -13.89
C SER A 40 3.46 -1.42 -13.67
N ILE A 41 3.03 -1.86 -12.49
CA ILE A 41 2.98 -3.29 -12.16
C ILE A 41 1.84 -3.93 -12.95
N ILE A 42 2.19 -4.92 -13.77
CA ILE A 42 1.23 -5.72 -14.54
C ILE A 42 1.14 -7.09 -13.89
N GLU A 43 -0.02 -7.42 -13.35
CA GLU A 43 -0.34 -8.77 -12.89
C GLU A 43 -1.45 -9.34 -13.77
N HIS A 44 -1.22 -10.48 -14.40
CA HIS A 44 -2.24 -11.18 -15.20
C HIS A 44 -2.89 -10.25 -16.26
N ASP A 45 -2.07 -9.48 -16.98
CA ASP A 45 -2.48 -8.50 -18.00
C ASP A 45 -3.26 -7.28 -17.47
N GLU A 46 -3.34 -7.10 -16.14
CA GLU A 46 -3.99 -5.95 -15.51
C GLU A 46 -3.00 -5.04 -14.78
N VAL A 47 -3.15 -3.74 -14.98
CA VAL A 47 -2.33 -2.72 -14.31
C VAL A 47 -2.95 -2.37 -12.97
N ILE A 48 -2.13 -2.41 -11.92
CA ILE A 48 -2.53 -1.97 -10.57
C ILE A 48 -2.89 -0.48 -10.57
N LYS A 49 -4.10 -0.17 -10.12
CA LYS A 49 -4.63 1.18 -10.06
C LYS A 49 -4.39 1.76 -8.68
N SER A 50 -3.80 2.97 -8.63
CA SER A 50 -3.53 3.68 -7.37
C SER A 50 -4.79 3.90 -6.53
N GLU A 51 -5.94 4.12 -7.17
CA GLU A 51 -7.22 4.30 -6.50
C GLU A 51 -7.69 3.02 -5.81
N ASN A 52 -7.61 1.88 -6.50
CA ASN A 52 -7.97 0.57 -5.94
C ASN A 52 -7.02 0.17 -4.80
N LEU A 53 -5.72 0.36 -5.01
CA LEU A 53 -4.70 0.13 -3.98
C LEU A 53 -4.97 0.95 -2.72
N THR A 54 -5.30 2.24 -2.88
CA THR A 54 -5.65 3.13 -1.77
C THR A 54 -6.91 2.68 -1.04
N TYR A 55 -7.94 2.29 -1.79
CA TYR A 55 -9.18 1.79 -1.21
C TYR A 55 -8.96 0.51 -0.38
N HIS A 56 -8.27 -0.48 -0.94
CA HIS A 56 -7.97 -1.73 -0.24
C HIS A 56 -7.04 -1.53 0.96
N PHE A 57 -6.03 -0.68 0.84
CA PHE A 57 -5.16 -0.34 1.96
C PHE A 57 -5.97 0.23 3.13
N LYS A 58 -6.84 1.22 2.86
CA LYS A 58 -7.73 1.79 3.88
C LYS A 58 -8.68 0.75 4.48
N LEU A 59 -9.20 -0.16 3.66
CA LEU A 59 -10.09 -1.23 4.11
C LEU A 59 -9.38 -2.17 5.10
N LEU A 60 -8.18 -2.63 4.76
CA LEU A 60 -7.37 -3.54 5.57
C LEU A 60 -6.84 -2.86 6.84
N ALA A 61 -6.46 -1.58 6.75
CA ALA A 61 -5.86 -0.85 7.86
C ALA A 61 -6.83 -0.53 9.01
N LYS A 62 -8.15 -0.63 8.82
CA LYS A 62 -9.19 -0.21 9.79
C LYS A 62 -9.00 -0.72 11.22
N LYS A 63 -8.44 -1.92 11.38
CA LYS A 63 -8.23 -2.56 12.70
C LYS A 63 -6.76 -2.54 13.14
N THR A 64 -5.97 -1.62 12.60
CA THR A 64 -4.53 -1.52 12.85
C THR A 64 -4.15 -0.11 13.31
N ILE A 65 -2.89 0.10 13.66
CA ILE A 65 -2.36 1.43 13.99
C ILE A 65 -2.28 2.37 12.77
N ALA A 66 -2.41 1.83 11.55
CA ALA A 66 -2.46 2.61 10.31
C ALA A 66 -3.90 2.97 9.88
N LYS A 67 -4.92 2.77 10.74
CA LYS A 67 -6.33 3.01 10.42
C LYS A 67 -6.66 4.42 9.88
N ASN A 68 -5.84 5.41 10.26
CA ASN A 68 -6.00 6.81 9.87
C ASN A 68 -4.91 7.27 8.88
N ALA A 69 -4.06 6.36 8.42
CA ALA A 69 -2.93 6.72 7.57
C ALA A 69 -3.40 7.22 6.20
N GLU A 70 -2.86 8.36 5.77
CA GLU A 70 -2.95 8.80 4.38
C GLU A 70 -1.94 8.01 3.53
N LEU A 71 -2.41 7.33 2.49
CA LEU A 71 -1.53 6.69 1.51
C LEU A 71 -1.26 7.68 0.36
N LYS A 72 -0.01 8.15 0.26
CA LYS A 72 0.46 8.91 -0.91
C LYS A 72 1.19 8.00 -1.87
N ILE A 73 0.74 7.99 -3.11
CA ILE A 73 1.32 7.18 -4.19
C ILE A 73 1.95 8.12 -5.21
N LYS A 74 3.26 8.02 -5.38
CA LYS A 74 4.01 8.66 -6.46
C LYS A 74 4.21 7.67 -7.60
N LYS A 75 3.67 7.96 -8.77
CA LYS A 75 3.90 7.12 -9.96
C LYS A 75 5.33 7.30 -10.47
N ILE A 76 6.02 6.18 -10.72
CA ILE A 76 7.38 6.15 -11.28
C ILE A 76 7.44 5.31 -12.55
N LYS A 77 8.53 5.44 -13.32
CA LYS A 77 8.84 4.49 -14.41
C LYS A 77 9.38 3.20 -13.82
N GLY A 78 9.03 2.06 -14.40
CA GLY A 78 9.41 0.72 -13.93
C GLY A 78 8.19 -0.13 -13.56
N ASP A 79 8.44 -1.35 -13.11
CA ASP A 79 7.45 -2.39 -12.79
C ASP A 79 7.48 -2.82 -11.30
N GLU A 80 8.06 -1.98 -10.45
CA GLU A 80 8.20 -2.22 -9.01
C GLU A 80 7.45 -1.18 -8.16
N TRP A 81 7.27 -1.50 -6.87
CA TRP A 81 6.84 -0.54 -5.87
C TRP A 81 7.86 -0.47 -4.74
N LYS A 82 7.90 0.67 -4.05
CA LYS A 82 8.81 0.90 -2.94
C LYS A 82 8.15 1.71 -1.84
N LEU A 83 8.35 1.30 -0.59
CA LEU A 83 8.05 2.12 0.58
C LEU A 83 9.08 3.25 0.68
N VAL A 84 8.62 4.50 0.64
CA VAL A 84 9.46 5.71 0.69
C VAL A 84 9.60 6.21 2.12
N SER A 85 8.48 6.38 2.83
CA SER A 85 8.47 6.90 4.20
C SER A 85 7.19 6.51 4.94
N ILE A 86 7.28 6.55 6.27
CA ILE A 86 6.17 6.38 7.21
C ILE A 86 6.29 7.49 8.25
N GLU A 87 5.20 8.21 8.49
CA GLU A 87 5.09 9.28 9.49
C GLU A 87 4.08 8.88 10.58
N ASP A 88 4.32 9.30 11.83
CA ASP A 88 3.45 9.03 13.00
C ASP A 88 2.35 10.08 13.25
#